data_AF-A0A1Y6HS56-F1
#
_entry.id   AF-A0A1Y6HS56-F1
#
_cell.length_a   1.000
_cell.length_b   1.000
_cell.length_c   1.000
_cell.angle_alpha   90.00
_cell.angle_beta   90.00
_cell.angle_gamma   90.00
#
_symmetry.space_group_name_H-M   'P 1'
#
loop_
_entity.id
_entity.type
_entity.pdbx_description
1 polymer ?
#
loop_
_entity_poly.entity_id
_entity_poly.type
_entity_poly.pdbx_seq_one_letter_code
_entity_poly.pdbx_strand_id
1 'polypeptide(L)' 'MPWAALEQALSSRLPATQAGGGRPALPVRLIAGLLYLKHAYDLSDEAVCERWLENPYWQFFTGEVVFQTRLPCDASSLTR' A
#
# COMPACT_ATOMS: atom_id res chain seq x y z
N MET A 1 -11.82 -7.68 -1.33
CA MET A 1 -11.14 -7.13 -2.52
C MET A 1 -10.56 -8.29 -3.32
N PRO A 2 -10.72 -8.33 -4.67
CA PRO A 2 -10.19 -9.39 -5.51
C PRO A 2 -8.68 -9.20 -5.74
N TRP A 3 -7.87 -9.40 -4.70
CA TRP A 3 -6.44 -9.06 -4.70
C TRP A 3 -5.64 -9.73 -5.81
N ALA A 4 -5.85 -11.03 -6.05
CA ALA A 4 -5.17 -11.75 -7.12
C ALA A 4 -5.45 -11.16 -8.52
N ALA A 5 -6.69 -10.72 -8.77
CA ALA A 5 -7.06 -10.10 -10.05
C ALA A 5 -6.42 -8.71 -10.21
N LEU A 6 -6.35 -7.93 -9.12
CA LEU A 6 -5.68 -6.62 -9.10
C LEU A 6 -4.19 -6.75 -9.33
N GLU A 7 -3.52 -7.69 -8.65
CA GLU A 7 -2.10 -7.98 -8.85
C GLU A 7 -1.83 -8.41 -10.29
N GLN A 8 -2.66 -9.30 -10.85
CA GLN A 8 -2.54 -9.71 -12.24
C GLN A 8 -2.70 -8.55 -13.22
N ALA A 9 -3.69 -7.67 -12.99
CA ALA A 9 -3.96 -6.51 -13.85
C ALA A 9 -2.88 -5.42 -13.77
N LEU A 10 -2.21 -5.28 -12.62
CA LEU A 10 -1.19 -4.27 -12.37
C LEU A 10 0.25 -4.77 -12.55
N SER A 11 0.44 -6.07 -12.74
CA SER A 11 1.76 -6.72 -12.92
C SER A 11 2.63 -6.08 -14.00
N SER A 12 2.04 -5.56 -15.08
CA SER A 12 2.76 -4.88 -16.16
C SER A 12 3.22 -3.47 -15.81
N ARG A 13 2.55 -2.80 -14.87
CA ARG A 13 2.84 -1.41 -14.45
C ARG A 13 3.69 -1.35 -13.18
N LEU A 14 3.55 -2.33 -12.30
CA LEU A 14 4.24 -2.43 -11.02
C LEU A 14 4.99 -3.77 -10.95
N PRO A 15 6.12 -3.93 -11.66
CA PRO A 15 6.91 -5.15 -11.59
C PRO A 15 7.46 -5.32 -10.17
N ALA A 16 7.37 -6.55 -9.65
CA ALA A 16 7.79 -6.89 -8.28
C ALA A 16 9.29 -6.62 -8.00
N THR A 17 10.10 -6.54 -9.06
CA THR A 17 11.52 -6.17 -8.99
C THR A 17 11.85 -5.21 -10.13
N GLN A 18 12.50 -4.09 -9.83
CA GLN A 18 13.03 -3.20 -10.87
C GLN A 18 14.37 -3.75 -11.35
N ALA A 19 14.51 -4.04 -12.64
CA ALA A 19 15.75 -4.54 -13.25
C ALA A 19 16.91 -3.50 -13.26
N GLY A 20 16.68 -2.27 -12.77
CA GLY A 20 17.59 -1.12 -12.95
C GLY A 20 18.14 -0.46 -11.67
N GLY A 21 18.05 -1.09 -10.49
CA GLY A 21 18.73 -0.58 -9.28
C GLY A 21 18.03 0.55 -8.51
N GLY A 22 16.71 0.69 -8.64
CA GLY A 22 15.90 1.61 -7.83
C GLY A 22 15.37 0.98 -6.52
N ARG A 23 14.78 1.81 -5.64
CA ARG A 23 14.06 1.31 -4.44
C ARG A 23 12.94 0.35 -4.91
N PRO A 24 12.85 -0.87 -4.35
CA PRO A 24 11.84 -1.83 -4.80
C PRO A 24 10.44 -1.21 -4.70
N ALA A 25 9.62 -1.44 -5.73
CA ALA A 25 8.25 -0.97 -5.74
C ALA A 25 7.52 -1.55 -4.52
N LEU A 26 6.73 -0.71 -3.84
CA LEU A 26 5.90 -1.18 -2.74
C LEU A 26 4.94 -2.27 -3.26
N PRO A 27 4.57 -3.25 -2.43
CA PRO A 27 3.62 -4.29 -2.83
C PRO A 27 2.33 -3.67 -3.38
N VAL A 28 1.84 -4.18 -4.52
CA VAL A 28 0.61 -3.69 -5.18
C VAL A 28 -0.57 -3.62 -4.21
N ARG A 29 -0.70 -4.66 -3.38
CA ARG A 29 -1.75 -4.74 -2.35
C ARG A 29 -1.65 -3.63 -1.30
N LEU A 30 -0.44 -3.23 -0.93
CA LEU A 30 -0.21 -2.15 0.02
C LEU A 30 -0.68 -0.81 -0.57
N ILE A 31 -0.21 -0.46 -1.77
CA ILE A 31 -0.59 0.80 -2.44
C ILE A 31 -2.11 0.84 -2.68
N ALA A 32 -2.66 -0.20 -3.30
CA ALA A 32 -4.08 -0.26 -3.63
C ALA A 32 -4.97 -0.22 -2.37
N GLY A 33 -4.55 -0.90 -1.29
CA GLY A 33 -5.26 -0.88 -0.02
C GLY A 33 -5.22 0.49 0.65
N LEU A 34 -4.07 1.18 0.67
CA LEU A 34 -3.96 2.53 1.20
C LEU A 34 -4.81 3.53 0.42
N LEU A 35 -4.79 3.48 -0.92
CA LEU A 35 -5.63 4.35 -1.76
C LEU A 35 -7.13 4.10 -1.53
N TYR A 36 -7.52 2.83 -1.38
CA TYR A 36 -8.90 2.48 -1.04
C TYR A 36 -9.30 3.04 0.32
N LEU A 37 -8.49 2.83 1.36
CA LEU A 37 -8.77 3.31 2.72
C LEU A 37 -8.79 4.84 2.79
N LYS A 38 -7.86 5.51 2.10
CA LYS A 38 -7.82 6.96 1.97
C LYS A 38 -9.15 7.50 1.43
N HIS A 39 -9.64 6.93 0.33
CA HIS A 39 -10.88 7.37 -0.30
C HIS A 39 -12.13 6.99 0.51
N ALA A 40 -12.18 5.76 1.06
CA ALA A 40 -13.33 5.26 1.81
C ALA A 40 -13.58 6.04 3.13
N TYR A 41 -12.52 6.59 3.72
CA TYR A 41 -12.59 7.33 4.98
C TYR A 41 -12.30 8.84 4.83
N ASP A 42 -12.20 9.35 3.60
CA ASP A 42 -11.90 10.75 3.29
C ASP A 42 -10.68 11.31 4.04
N LEU A 43 -9.55 10.59 3.93
CA LEU A 43 -8.31 10.91 4.64
C LEU A 43 -7.28 11.59 3.73
N SER A 44 -6.37 12.35 4.35
CA SER A 44 -5.12 12.78 3.70
C SER A 44 -4.14 11.61 3.54
N ASP A 45 -3.07 11.82 2.76
CA ASP A 45 -2.01 10.81 2.60
C ASP A 45 -1.26 10.53 3.92
N GLU A 46 -1.10 11.55 4.75
CA GLU A 46 -0.48 11.45 6.07
C GLU A 46 -1.42 10.69 7.03
N ALA A 47 -2.69 11.11 7.07
CA ALA A 47 -3.67 10.54 7.98
C ALA A 47 -3.95 9.05 7.69
N VAL A 48 -3.93 8.63 6.42
CA VAL A 48 -4.08 7.20 6.09
C VAL A 48 -2.87 6.39 6.54
N CYS A 49 -1.65 6.90 6.40
CA CYS A 49 -0.42 6.24 6.84
C CYS A 49 -0.35 6.12 8.37
N GLU A 50 -0.72 7.17 9.11
CA GLU A 50 -0.77 7.18 10.57
C GLU A 50 -1.82 6.21 11.11
N ARG A 51 -3.05 6.26 10.57
CA ARG A 51 -4.13 5.38 11.01
C ARG A 51 -3.89 3.91 10.63
N TRP A 52 -3.15 3.66 9.56
CA TRP A 52 -2.68 2.33 9.21
C TRP A 52 -1.70 1.77 10.25
N LEU A 53 -0.79 2.60 10.77
CA LEU A 53 0.17 2.20 11.80
C LEU A 53 -0.53 1.78 13.11
N GLU A 54 -1.60 2.48 13.46
CA GLU A 54 -2.36 2.22 14.69
C GLU A 54 -3.38 1.07 14.56
N ASN A 55 -3.68 0.61 13.33
CA ASN A 55 -4.78 -0.31 13.07
C ASN A 55 -4.31 -1.65 12.46
N PRO A 56 -4.17 -2.72 13.26
CA PRO A 56 -3.79 -4.05 12.76
C PRO A 56 -4.70 -4.60 11.65
N TYR A 57 -5.99 -4.23 11.64
CA TYR A 57 -6.90 -4.66 10.58
C TYR A 57 -6.56 -4.01 9.24
N TRP A 58 -6.09 -2.76 9.25
CA TRP A 58 -5.66 -2.07 8.04
C TRP A 58 -4.36 -2.64 7.51
N GLN A 59 -3.41 -2.96 8.41
CA GLN A 59 -2.18 -3.65 8.06
C GLN A 59 -2.46 -5.01 7.41
N PHE A 60 -3.31 -5.82 8.03
CA PHE A 60 -3.72 -7.12 7.47
C PHE A 60 -4.45 -6.97 6.14
N PHE A 61 -5.35 -5.99 6.03
CA PHE A 61 -6.06 -5.71 4.78
C PHE A 61 -5.10 -5.41 3.63
N THR A 62 -4.07 -4.59 3.88
CA THR A 62 -3.02 -4.22 2.91
C THR A 62 -1.97 -5.32 2.65
N GLY A 63 -2.01 -6.45 3.36
CA GLY A 63 -1.17 -7.61 3.08
C GLY A 63 -0.10 -7.93 4.12
N GLU A 64 -0.05 -7.21 5.23
CA GLU A 64 0.86 -7.55 6.34
C GLU A 64 0.38 -8.82 7.06
N VAL A 65 1.33 -9.67 7.41
CA VAL A 65 1.09 -10.90 8.20
C VAL A 65 1.69 -10.80 9.61
N VAL A 66 2.46 -9.75 9.86
CA VAL A 66 3.04 -9.39 11.16
C VAL A 66 2.71 -7.93 11.42
N PHE A 67 2.45 -7.59 12.69
CA PHE A 67 2.18 -6.21 13.07
C PHE A 67 3.40 -5.32 12.82
N GLN A 68 3.19 -4.24 12.08
CA GLN A 68 4.21 -3.26 11.74
C GLN A 68 4.15 -2.07 12.70
N THR A 69 5.32 -1.60 13.12
CA THR A 69 5.48 -0.47 14.06
C THR A 69 6.09 0.76 13.39
N ARG A 70 6.16 0.78 12.07
CA ARG A 70 6.66 1.90 11.25
C ARG A 70 5.68 2.19 10.14
N LEU A 71 5.68 3.43 9.65
CA LEU A 71 4.84 3.84 8.53
C LEU A 71 5.13 2.97 7.28
N PRO A 72 4.09 2.66 6.49
CA PRO A 72 4.22 1.76 5.33
C PRO A 72 5.03 2.37 4.19
N CYS A 73 4.92 3.69 4.02
CA CYS A 73 5.65 4.47 3.03
C CYS A 73 5.69 5.94 3.44
N ASP A 74 6.44 6.75 2.67
CA ASP A 74 6.31 8.20 2.74
C ASP A 74 4.95 8.61 2.15
N ALA A 75 4.21 9.50 2.82
CA ALA A 75 2.88 9.94 2.40
C ALA A 75 2.88 10.49 0.96
N SER A 76 3.95 11.17 0.54
CA SER A 76 4.08 11.70 -0.83
C SER A 76 4.15 10.61 -1.91
N SER A 77 4.34 9.34 -1.54
CA SER A 77 4.34 8.21 -2.47
C SER A 77 2.93 7.83 -2.95
N LEU A 78 1.86 8.33 -2.30
CA LEU A 78 0.47 8.02 -2.64
C LEU A 78 -0.12 8.97 -3.70
N THR A 79 0.59 10.03 -4.08
CA THR A 79 0.12 11.08 -5.00
C THR A 79 0.87 11.14 -6.33
N ARG A 80 1.88 10.28 -6.55
CA ARG A 80 2.77 10.36 -7.71
C ARG A 80 2.50 9.31 -8.79
#